data_AF-A0A093J795-F1
#
_entry.id   AF-A0A093J795-F1
#
_cell.length_a   1.000
_cell.length_b   1.000
_cell.length_c   1.000
_cell.angle_alpha   90.00
_cell.angle_beta   90.00
_cell.angle_gamma   90.00
#
_symmetry.space_group_name_H-M   'P 1'
#
loop_
_entity.id
_entity.type
_entity.pdbx_description
1 polymer ?
#
loop_
_entity_poly.entity_id
_entity_poly.type
_entity_poly.pdbx_seq_one_letter_code
_entity_poly.pdbx_strand_id
1 'polypeptide(L)' 'VLSSHPSLPTDVCTVVSDPTCQVSKSVVCDPIIVTDECLLTIRRAFEEPGTYCINITLGDETSQALASALISVNGGEST' A
#
# COMPACT_ATOMS: atom_id res chain seq x y z
N VAL A 1 -29.74 8.86 14.59
CA VAL A 1 -28.43 9.10 15.22
C VAL A 1 -27.57 7.89 14.93
N LEU A 2 -26.64 7.94 13.99
CA LEU A 2 -25.29 8.47 14.17
C LEU A 2 -24.75 8.89 12.79
N SER A 3 -24.41 10.17 12.60
CA SER A 3 -23.58 10.59 11.46
C SER A 3 -22.13 10.38 11.88
N SER A 4 -21.66 9.14 11.85
CA SER A 4 -20.22 8.87 11.89
C SER A 4 -19.73 9.05 10.46
N HIS A 5 -19.25 10.25 10.14
CA HIS A 5 -18.39 10.38 8.97
C HIS A 5 -17.24 9.40 9.18
N PRO A 6 -17.03 8.41 8.30
CA PRO A 6 -15.86 7.55 8.40
C PRO A 6 -14.64 8.46 8.43
N SER A 7 -13.78 8.31 9.44
CA SER A 7 -12.52 9.04 9.46
C SER A 7 -11.74 8.61 8.22
N LEU A 8 -11.32 9.60 7.45
CA LEU A 8 -10.49 9.34 6.29
C LEU A 8 -9.08 9.03 6.80
N PRO A 9 -8.43 7.98 6.27
CA PRO A 9 -7.07 7.66 6.67
C PRO A 9 -6.14 8.84 6.36
N THR A 10 -5.23 9.13 7.28
CA THR A 10 -4.22 10.19 7.12
C THR A 10 -2.90 9.65 6.59
N ASP A 11 -2.69 8.35 6.72
CA ASP A 11 -1.42 7.71 6.42
C ASP A 11 -1.63 6.41 5.63
N VAL A 12 -0.68 6.13 4.73
CA VAL A 12 -0.55 4.85 4.05
C VAL A 12 0.84 4.30 4.25
N CYS A 13 0.93 3.05 4.69
CA CYS A 13 2.18 2.29 4.76
C CYS A 13 2.12 1.13 3.77
N THR A 14 3.17 0.97 2.97
CA THR A 14 3.35 -0.20 2.10
C THR A 14 4.57 -0.97 2.53
N VAL A 15 4.38 -2.25 2.85
CA VAL A 15 5.46 -3.20 3.08
C VAL A 15 5.57 -4.08 1.84
N VAL A 16 6.78 -4.14 1.27
CA VAL A 16 7.14 -5.05 0.18
C VAL A 16 8.01 -6.14 0.76
N SER A 17 7.61 -7.39 0.58
CA SER A 17 8.33 -8.58 1.02
C SER A 17 8.77 -9.44 -0.16
N ASP A 18 9.66 -10.37 0.12
CA ASP A 18 10.10 -11.39 -0.81
C ASP A 18 8.95 -12.31 -1.28
N PRO A 19 9.15 -13.16 -2.30
CA PRO A 19 8.10 -14.04 -2.83
C PRO A 19 7.52 -15.03 -1.81
N THR A 20 8.23 -15.30 -0.70
CA THR A 20 7.76 -16.18 0.37
C THR A 20 6.96 -15.44 1.45
N CYS A 21 6.86 -14.11 1.33
CA CYS A 21 6.30 -13.19 2.32
C CYS A 21 6.94 -13.27 3.72
N GLN A 22 8.15 -13.84 3.86
CA GLN A 22 8.82 -14.02 5.15
C GLN A 22 9.78 -12.88 5.47
N VAL A 23 10.36 -12.25 4.45
CA VAL A 23 11.38 -11.21 4.62
C VAL A 23 10.91 -9.92 4.00
N SER A 24 10.78 -8.87 4.83
CA SER A 24 10.50 -7.51 4.34
C SER A 24 11.72 -6.96 3.61
N LYS A 25 11.52 -6.57 2.36
CA LYS A 25 12.54 -5.92 1.52
C LYS A 25 12.49 -4.40 1.64
N SER A 26 11.29 -3.82 1.73
CA SER A 26 11.12 -2.37 1.80
C SER A 26 9.86 -2.02 2.57
N VAL A 27 9.89 -0.88 3.26
CA VAL A 27 8.74 -0.29 3.95
C VAL A 27 8.74 1.20 3.63
N VAL A 28 7.62 1.70 3.10
CA VAL A 28 7.44 3.11 2.80
C VAL A 28 6.11 3.58 3.35
N CYS A 29 6.14 4.60 4.18
CA CYS A 29 4.95 5.24 4.73
C CYS A 29 4.90 6.69 4.24
N ASP A 30 3.74 7.10 3.74
CA ASP A 30 3.51 8.44 3.23
C ASP A 30 2.20 9.00 3.81
N PRO A 31 2.16 10.29 4.17
CA PRO A 31 0.91 10.96 4.48
C PRO A 31 0.06 11.05 3.21
N ILE A 32 -1.25 10.92 3.35
CA ILE A 32 -2.21 10.98 2.25
C ILE A 32 -3.31 12.00 2.54
N ILE A 33 -3.85 12.58 1.47
CA ILE A 33 -5.05 13.40 1.51
C ILE A 33 -6.09 12.67 0.67
N VAL A 34 -7.13 12.18 1.32
CA VAL A 34 -8.24 11.50 0.66
C VAL A 34 -9.28 12.55 0.27
N THR A 35 -9.64 12.61 -1.00
CA THR A 35 -10.70 13.48 -1.50
C THR A 35 -12.07 12.82 -1.32
N ASP A 36 -13.17 13.54 -1.60
CA ASP A 36 -14.55 13.02 -1.43
C ASP A 36 -14.84 11.76 -2.29
N GLU A 37 -14.03 11.54 -3.34
CA GLU A 37 -13.94 10.26 -4.04
C GLU A 37 -13.05 9.30 -3.24
N CYS A 38 -13.63 8.23 -2.71
CA CYS A 38 -12.94 7.19 -1.91
C CYS A 38 -11.99 6.32 -2.77
N LEU A 39 -11.12 6.96 -3.55
CA LEU A 39 -10.18 6.38 -4.48
C LEU A 39 -8.79 6.90 -4.14
N LEU A 40 -7.88 5.97 -3.85
CA LEU A 40 -6.48 6.27 -3.59
C LEU A 40 -5.61 5.45 -4.54
N THR A 41 -4.65 6.12 -5.19
CA THR A 41 -3.66 5.47 -6.04
C THR A 41 -2.29 5.54 -5.37
N ILE A 42 -1.71 4.37 -5.09
CA ILE A 42 -0.39 4.25 -4.48
C ILE A 42 0.59 3.74 -5.54
N ARG A 43 1.75 4.39 -5.66
CA ARG A 43 2.81 3.99 -6.59
C ARG A 43 4.06 3.61 -5.81
N ARG A 44 4.60 2.42 -6.09
CA ARG A 44 5.85 1.93 -5.51
C ARG A 44 6.81 1.54 -6.62
N ALA A 45 8.06 1.96 -6.48
CA ALA A 45 9.14 1.53 -7.36
C ALA A 45 9.69 0.19 -6.88
N PHE A 46 10.00 -0.70 -7.81
CA PHE A 46 10.65 -1.98 -7.56
C PHE A 46 12.01 -1.95 -8.26
N GLU A 47 13.09 -2.16 -7.50
CA GLU A 47 14.45 -2.07 -8.02
C GLU A 47 14.73 -3.17 -9.06
N GLU A 48 14.15 -4.36 -8.86
CA GLU A 48 14.33 -5.51 -9.72
C GLU A 48 12.98 -6.12 -10.13
N PRO A 49 12.86 -6.65 -11.35
CA PRO A 49 11.74 -7.50 -11.74
C PRO A 49 11.62 -8.71 -10.81
N GLY A 50 10.38 -9.14 -10.54
CA GLY A 50 10.15 -10.33 -9.72
C GLY A 50 8.75 -10.40 -9.13
N THR A 51 8.53 -11.44 -8.35
CA THR A 51 7.31 -11.62 -7.55
C THR A 51 7.51 -11.04 -6.16
N TYR A 52 6.50 -10.32 -5.65
CA TYR A 52 6.55 -9.65 -4.37
C TYR A 52 5.22 -9.80 -3.63
N CYS A 53 5.29 -9.99 -2.31
CA CYS A 53 4.13 -9.81 -1.46
C CYS A 53 4.08 -8.34 -1.03
N ILE A 54 2.92 -7.72 -1.16
CA ILE A 54 2.68 -6.36 -0.72
C ILE A 54 1.60 -6.33 0.35
N ASN A 55 1.84 -5.57 1.41
CA ASN A 55 0.85 -5.20 2.41
C ASN A 55 0.68 -3.70 2.39
N ILE A 56 -0.55 -3.24 2.20
CA ILE A 56 -0.93 -1.84 2.22
C ILE A 56 -1.82 -1.63 3.44
N THR A 57 -1.35 -0.82 4.38
CA THR A 57 -2.11 -0.41 5.55
C THR A 57 -2.51 1.04 5.37
N LEU A 58 -3.81 1.30 5.41
CA LEU A 58 -4.40 2.64 5.49
C LEU A 58 -4.84 2.85 6.94
N GLY A 59 -4.58 4.02 7.49
CA GLY A 59 -5.03 4.29 8.85
C GLY A 59 -4.89 5.74 9.29
N ASP A 60 -5.35 5.95 10.51
CA ASP A 60 -5.16 7.14 11.33
C ASP A 60 -4.74 6.69 12.75
N GLU A 61 -4.72 7.62 13.71
CA GLU A 61 -4.38 7.36 15.11
C GLU A 61 -5.35 6.40 15.85
N THR A 62 -6.50 6.08 15.24
CA THR A 62 -7.61 5.36 15.88
C THR A 62 -8.07 4.11 15.12
N SER A 63 -7.86 4.04 13.81
CA SER A 63 -8.38 2.99 12.94
C SER A 63 -7.39 2.59 11.86
N GLN A 64 -7.44 1.32 11.46
CA GLN A 64 -6.59 0.77 10.40
C GLN A 64 -7.36 -0.22 9.52
N ALA A 65 -7.02 -0.21 8.23
CA ALA A 65 -7.46 -1.18 7.24
C ALA A 65 -6.23 -1.74 6.51
N LEU A 66 -6.21 -3.05 6.30
CA LEU A 66 -5.10 -3.76 5.64
C LEU A 66 -5.61 -4.41 4.35
N ALA A 67 -4.84 -4.26 3.28
CA ALA A 67 -4.99 -5.03 2.06
C ALA A 67 -3.65 -5.71 1.72
N SER A 68 -3.73 -6.97 1.31
CA SER A 68 -2.57 -7.79 0.96
C SER A 68 -2.70 -8.32 -0.45
N ALA A 69 -1.60 -8.34 -1.21
CA ALA A 69 -1.57 -8.92 -2.54
C ALA A 69 -0.22 -9.56 -2.86
N LEU A 70 -0.24 -10.59 -3.70
CA LEU A 70 0.96 -11.15 -4.33
C LEU A 70 0.97 -10.64 -5.78
N ILE A 71 2.02 -9.92 -6.16
CA ILE A 71 2.14 -9.27 -7.47
C ILE A 71 3.40 -9.72 -8.20
N SER A 72 3.37 -9.69 -9.52
CA SER A 72 4.53 -9.93 -10.38
C SER A 72 4.84 -8.66 -11.16
N VAL A 73 6.05 -8.14 -11.01
CA VAL A 73 6.56 -6.97 -11.71
C VAL A 73 7.54 -7.46 -12.77
N ASN A 74 7.19 -7.26 -14.04
CA ASN A 74 8.06 -7.62 -15.15
C ASN A 74 9.02 -6.45 -15.45
N GLY A 75 10.26 -6.78 -15.79
CA GLY A 75 11.19 -5.78 -16.32
C GLY A 75 10.69 -5.31 -17.67
N GLY A 76 10.61 -4.00 -17.87
CA GLY A 76 10.38 -3.47 -19.20
C GLY A 76 11.55 -3.84 -20.10
N GLU A 77 11.29 -4.56 -21.19
CA GLU A 77 12.26 -4.63 -22.28
C GLU A 77 12.33 -3.23 -22.88
N SER A 78 13.38 -2.47 -22.53
CA SER A 78 13.70 -1.24 -23.24
C SER A 78 14.20 -1.66 -24.62
N THR A 79 13.30 -1.72 -25.59
CA THR A 79 13.62 -1.87 -27.02
C THR A 79 13.85 -0.52 -27.65
#